data_AF-A0A059DFU3-F1
#
_entry.id   AF-A0A059DFU3-F1
#
_cell.length_a   1.000
_cell.length_b   1.000
_cell.length_c   1.000
_cell.angle_alpha   90.00
_cell.angle_beta   90.00
_cell.angle_gamma   90.00
#
_symmetry.space_group_name_H-M   'P 1'
#
loop_
_entity.id
_entity.type
_entity.pdbx_description
1 polymer ?
#
loop_
_entity_poly.entity_id
_entity_poly.type
_entity_poly.pdbx_seq_one_letter_code
_entity_poly.pdbx_strand_id
1 'polypeptide(L)'
;MGAALSGSNGSGPGPGLGDIPESCVACVFLYLTPPEICNLARLNRAFRGAASSDAVWEAKLPPNYQDLLDLVPPERYQKLSKKDIFALLSRPIPVDDGTKEVWLDRVTGRVCMSISARAMAITGIEDRRYWNWLPTEESRDLAWVGVLTNHLASPTPP
;
A
#
# COMPACT_ATOMS: atom_id res chain seq x y z
N MET A 1 51.27 -35.10 21.73
CA MET A 1 50.32 -36.17 21.32
C MET A 1 49.06 -35.48 20.81
N GLY A 2 48.96 -35.29 19.49
CA GLY A 2 47.76 -34.74 18.86
C GLY A 2 46.84 -35.89 18.45
N ALA A 3 45.65 -35.94 19.05
CA ALA A 3 44.64 -36.93 18.72
C ALA A 3 43.70 -36.37 17.63
N ALA A 4 43.44 -37.23 16.63
CA ALA A 4 42.14 -37.62 16.08
C ALA A 4 41.16 -36.54 15.56
N LEU A 5 40.28 -36.74 14.58
CA LEU A 5 39.96 -37.79 13.60
C LEU A 5 38.88 -37.15 12.70
N SER A 6 38.84 -37.55 11.44
CA SER A 6 37.62 -37.73 10.62
C SER A 6 36.79 -36.52 10.14
N GLY A 7 36.34 -36.64 8.87
CA GLY A 7 35.26 -35.89 8.25
C GLY A 7 35.75 -35.11 7.01
N SER A 8 35.18 -35.24 5.82
CA SER A 8 34.01 -35.96 5.34
C SER A 8 34.07 -35.95 3.80
N ASN A 9 33.43 -36.93 3.18
CA ASN A 9 33.27 -37.07 1.74
C ASN A 9 32.78 -35.77 1.07
N GLY A 10 33.59 -35.22 0.15
CA GLY A 10 33.28 -35.10 -1.28
C GLY A 10 31.92 -34.62 -1.79
N SER A 11 31.07 -33.93 -1.03
CA SER A 11 29.96 -33.15 -1.59
C SER A 11 30.33 -31.68 -1.52
N GLY A 12 30.82 -31.12 -2.64
CA GLY A 12 30.93 -29.67 -2.76
C GLY A 12 29.58 -29.01 -2.45
N PRO A 13 29.55 -27.78 -1.91
CA PRO A 13 28.31 -27.06 -1.74
C PRO A 13 27.67 -26.90 -3.13
N GLY A 14 26.52 -27.54 -3.36
CA GLY A 14 25.73 -27.28 -4.56
C GLY A 14 25.36 -25.79 -4.60
N PRO A 15 25.15 -25.22 -5.80
CA PRO A 15 24.83 -23.80 -5.93
C PRO A 15 23.60 -23.49 -5.08
N GLY A 16 23.77 -22.56 -4.14
CA GLY A 16 22.72 -22.10 -3.27
C GLY A 16 21.91 -21.00 -3.95
N LEU A 17 20.77 -20.64 -3.37
CA LEU A 17 19.98 -19.46 -3.78
C LEU A 17 20.79 -18.15 -3.72
N GLY A 18 22.00 -18.16 -3.12
CA GLY A 18 22.90 -17.00 -3.02
C GLY A 18 23.83 -16.81 -4.20
N ASP A 19 23.94 -17.82 -5.05
CA ASP A 19 24.77 -17.78 -6.26
C ASP A 19 24.00 -17.23 -7.46
N ILE A 20 22.70 -16.95 -7.30
CA ILE A 20 21.85 -16.32 -8.32
C ILE A 20 22.18 -14.81 -8.39
N PRO A 21 22.47 -14.26 -9.58
CA PRO A 21 22.74 -12.83 -9.72
C PRO A 21 21.48 -12.01 -9.45
N GLU A 22 21.67 -10.83 -8.85
CA GLU A 22 20.59 -9.92 -8.45
C GLU A 22 19.70 -9.51 -9.63
N SER A 23 20.27 -9.41 -10.84
CA SER A 23 19.53 -9.09 -12.07
C SER A 23 18.49 -10.16 -12.42
N CYS A 24 18.81 -11.44 -12.26
CA CYS A 24 17.85 -12.53 -12.47
C CYS A 24 16.72 -12.50 -11.44
N VAL A 25 17.04 -12.20 -10.18
CA VAL A 25 16.02 -12.08 -9.12
C VAL A 25 15.12 -10.87 -9.36
N ALA A 26 15.68 -9.74 -9.81
CA ALA A 26 14.92 -8.55 -10.15
C ALA A 26 13.88 -8.83 -11.24
N CYS A 27 14.22 -9.62 -12.26
CA CYS A 27 13.27 -10.05 -13.29
C CYS A 27 12.08 -10.83 -12.71
N VAL A 28 12.31 -11.70 -11.73
CA VAL A 28 11.23 -12.43 -11.03
C VAL A 28 10.36 -11.47 -10.24
N PHE A 29 10.96 -10.49 -9.56
CA PHE A 29 10.22 -9.52 -8.74
C PHE A 29 9.27 -8.63 -9.56
N LEU A 30 9.51 -8.44 -10.86
CA LEU A 30 8.57 -7.75 -11.73
C LEU A 30 7.19 -8.42 -11.77
N TYR A 31 7.11 -9.72 -11.52
CA TYR A 31 5.86 -10.50 -11.53
C TYR A 31 5.25 -10.69 -10.13
N LEU A 32 5.92 -10.26 -9.07
CA LEU A 32 5.47 -10.44 -7.69
C LEU A 32 4.81 -9.19 -7.11
N THR A 33 3.97 -9.35 -6.10
CA THR A 33 3.41 -8.22 -5.35
C THR A 33 4.46 -7.60 -4.41
N PRO A 34 4.37 -6.29 -4.08
CA PRO A 34 5.31 -5.65 -3.16
C PRO A 34 5.50 -6.36 -1.81
N PRO A 35 4.47 -6.95 -1.17
CA PRO A 35 4.65 -7.71 0.07
C PRO A 35 5.46 -8.99 -0.15
N GLU A 36 5.27 -9.68 -1.27
CA GLU A 36 6.06 -10.87 -1.63
C GLU A 36 7.53 -10.51 -1.83
N ILE A 37 7.82 -9.40 -2.53
CA ILE A 37 9.18 -8.89 -2.72
C ILE A 37 9.83 -8.63 -1.36
N CYS A 38 9.13 -7.94 -0.44
CA CYS A 38 9.61 -7.68 0.92
C CYS A 38 9.86 -8.96 1.73
N ASN A 39 9.01 -9.98 1.58
CA ASN A 39 9.20 -11.27 2.22
C ASN A 39 10.42 -12.01 1.68
N LEU A 40 10.59 -12.04 0.36
CA LEU A 40 11.72 -12.71 -0.29
C LEU A 40 13.06 -12.00 -0.02
N ALA A 41 13.05 -10.68 0.15
CA ALA A 41 14.23 -9.90 0.54
C ALA A 41 14.90 -10.37 1.84
N ARG A 42 14.15 -11.08 2.70
CA ARG A 42 14.65 -11.59 3.99
C ARG A 42 15.40 -12.92 3.86
N LEU A 43 15.26 -13.62 2.74
CA LEU A 43 15.82 -14.96 2.57
C LEU A 43 17.32 -14.95 2.31
N ASN A 44 17.83 -13.97 1.54
CA ASN A 44 19.21 -13.97 1.10
C ASN A 44 19.72 -12.58 0.68
N ARG A 45 21.04 -12.40 0.62
CA ARG A 45 21.70 -11.18 0.15
C ARG A 45 21.31 -10.82 -1.28
N ALA A 46 21.32 -11.77 -2.22
CA ALA A 46 20.95 -11.52 -3.61
C ALA A 46 19.50 -11.02 -3.74
N PHE A 47 18.58 -11.64 -3.00
CA PHE A 47 17.17 -11.21 -2.94
C PHE A 47 17.02 -9.85 -2.27
N ARG A 48 17.80 -9.56 -1.23
CA ARG A 48 17.82 -8.26 -0.56
C ARG A 48 18.30 -7.14 -1.49
N GLY A 49 19.37 -7.40 -2.25
CA GLY A 49 19.91 -6.48 -3.26
C GLY A 49 18.89 -6.20 -4.34
N ALA A 50 18.34 -7.26 -4.95
CA ALA A 50 17.29 -7.15 -5.96
C ALA A 50 16.03 -6.42 -5.44
N ALA A 51 15.62 -6.64 -4.19
CA ALA A 51 14.44 -6.01 -3.59
C ALA A 51 14.64 -4.52 -3.28
N SER A 52 15.88 -4.05 -3.34
CA SER A 52 16.23 -2.64 -3.13
C SER A 52 16.53 -1.94 -4.46
N SER A 53 16.39 -2.63 -5.59
CA SER A 53 16.61 -2.08 -6.93
C SER A 53 15.46 -1.15 -7.34
N ASP A 54 15.79 0.08 -7.73
CA ASP A 54 14.81 1.05 -8.22
C ASP A 54 14.07 0.57 -9.48
N ALA A 55 14.70 -0.26 -10.33
CA ALA A 55 14.05 -0.81 -11.52
C ALA A 55 12.83 -1.68 -11.19
N VAL A 56 12.89 -2.42 -10.08
CA VAL A 56 11.78 -3.26 -9.62
C VAL A 56 10.62 -2.37 -9.15
N TRP A 57 10.92 -1.35 -8.35
CA TRP A 57 9.91 -0.46 -7.78
C TRP A 57 9.33 0.52 -8.79
N GLU A 58 10.09 0.92 -9.81
CA GLU A 58 9.60 1.66 -10.97
C GLU A 58 8.46 0.92 -11.68
N ALA A 59 8.60 -0.38 -11.89
CA ALA A 59 7.56 -1.19 -12.51
C ALA A 59 6.32 -1.41 -11.61
N LYS A 60 6.44 -1.17 -10.29
CA LYS A 60 5.34 -1.27 -9.32
C LYS A 60 4.64 0.07 -9.08
N LEU A 61 5.29 1.17 -9.40
CA LEU A 61 4.70 2.50 -9.30
C LEU A 61 3.77 2.74 -10.49
N PRO A 62 2.62 3.39 -10.27
CA PRO A 62 1.76 3.79 -11.37
C PRO A 62 2.47 4.89 -12.20
N PRO A 63 2.23 4.98 -13.52
CA PRO A 63 2.93 5.95 -14.38
C PRO A 63 2.69 7.41 -13.97
N ASN A 64 1.56 7.69 -13.32
CA ASN A 64 1.16 8.99 -12.81
C ASN A 64 1.56 9.21 -11.33
N TYR A 65 2.56 8.49 -10.82
CA TYR A 65 3.01 8.67 -9.43
C TYR A 65 3.58 10.08 -9.17
N GLN A 66 4.04 10.80 -10.20
CA GLN A 66 4.54 12.17 -10.07
C GLN A 66 3.42 13.13 -9.62
N ASP A 67 2.22 12.98 -10.17
CA ASP A 67 1.05 13.77 -9.75
C ASP A 67 0.71 13.55 -8.26
N LEU A 68 0.96 12.33 -7.75
CA LEU A 68 0.80 12.02 -6.33
C LEU A 68 1.92 12.61 -5.47
N LEU A 69 3.13 12.74 -6.01
CA LEU A 69 4.24 13.39 -5.32
C LEU A 69 4.02 14.90 -5.17
N ASP A 70 3.33 15.53 -6.12
CA ASP A 70 2.97 16.95 -6.04
C ASP A 70 2.00 17.25 -4.88
N LEU A 71 1.26 16.24 -4.41
CA LEU A 71 0.40 16.35 -3.21
C LEU A 71 1.20 16.30 -1.91
N VAL A 72 2.49 15.92 -1.95
CA VAL A 72 3.34 15.74 -0.79
C VAL A 72 4.42 16.83 -0.75
N PRO A 73 4.78 17.38 0.42
CA PRO A 73 5.86 18.34 0.52
C PRO A 73 7.16 17.79 -0.08
N PRO A 74 7.87 18.56 -0.93
CA PRO A 74 9.03 18.09 -1.68
C PRO A 74 10.19 17.62 -0.80
N GLU A 75 10.30 18.14 0.43
CA GLU A 75 11.30 17.74 1.42
C GLU A 75 11.16 16.26 1.80
N ARG A 76 9.97 15.67 1.63
CA ARG A 76 9.70 14.28 2.00
C ARG A 76 10.17 13.26 0.97
N TYR A 77 10.30 13.63 -0.30
CA TYR A 77 10.61 12.66 -1.38
C TYR A 77 11.89 12.95 -2.17
N GLN A 78 12.46 14.16 -2.12
CA GLN A 78 13.64 14.55 -2.92
C GLN A 78 14.89 13.67 -2.75
N LYS A 79 15.01 12.92 -1.65
CA LYS A 79 16.18 12.06 -1.35
C LYS A 79 15.82 10.57 -1.20
N LEU A 80 14.61 10.19 -1.63
CA LEU A 80 14.09 8.83 -1.45
C LEU A 80 14.35 7.95 -2.67
N SER A 81 14.59 6.67 -2.41
CA SER A 81 14.59 5.64 -3.47
C SER A 81 13.18 5.41 -4.00
N LYS A 82 13.02 4.75 -5.16
CA LYS A 82 11.67 4.43 -5.69
C LYS A 82 10.89 3.51 -4.75
N LYS A 83 11.61 2.65 -4.02
CA LYS A 83 11.05 1.84 -2.93
C LYS A 83 10.46 2.71 -1.82
N ASP A 84 11.21 3.71 -1.37
CA ASP A 84 10.77 4.58 -0.29
C ASP A 84 9.66 5.52 -0.76
N ILE A 85 9.67 5.95 -2.03
CA ILE A 85 8.55 6.65 -2.67
C ILE A 85 7.30 5.78 -2.66
N PHE A 86 7.39 4.51 -3.07
CA PHE A 86 6.26 3.59 -2.99
C PHE A 86 5.73 3.46 -1.56
N ALA A 87 6.62 3.30 -0.58
CA ALA A 87 6.24 3.22 0.83
C ALA A 87 5.61 4.52 1.36
N LEU A 88 6.09 5.68 0.92
CA LEU A 88 5.54 7.00 1.24
C LEU A 88 4.12 7.15 0.67
N LEU A 89 3.95 6.85 -0.62
CA LEU A 89 2.67 6.94 -1.30
C LEU A 89 1.68 5.86 -0.84
N SER A 90 2.15 4.75 -0.26
CA SER A 90 1.32 3.71 0.38
C SER A 90 0.71 4.13 1.73
N ARG A 91 0.96 5.37 2.17
CA ARG A 91 0.32 5.96 3.36
C ARG A 91 -0.78 6.91 2.90
N PRO A 92 -1.91 6.99 3.62
CA PRO A 92 -2.96 7.98 3.31
C PRO A 92 -2.39 9.40 3.27
N ILE A 93 -2.56 10.07 2.12
CA ILE A 93 -2.23 11.46 1.88
C ILE A 93 -3.54 12.25 1.91
N PRO A 94 -3.78 13.11 2.91
CA PRO A 94 -4.97 13.94 2.95
C PRO A 94 -4.90 15.02 1.87
N VAL A 95 -6.03 15.23 1.21
CA VAL A 95 -6.26 16.21 0.14
C VAL A 95 -7.56 16.95 0.47
N ASP A 96 -7.73 18.17 -0.04
CA ASP A 96 -8.98 18.94 0.09
C ASP A 96 -9.43 19.12 1.55
N ASP A 97 -8.55 19.71 2.36
CA ASP A 97 -8.72 19.92 3.81
C ASP A 97 -9.00 18.64 4.61
N GLY A 98 -8.51 17.50 4.12
CA GLY A 98 -8.68 16.20 4.77
C GLY A 98 -10.00 15.52 4.46
N THR A 99 -10.87 16.12 3.64
CA THR A 99 -12.12 15.48 3.20
C THR A 99 -11.89 14.36 2.19
N LYS A 100 -10.70 14.29 1.59
CA LYS A 100 -10.30 13.25 0.66
C LYS A 100 -8.95 12.69 1.13
N GLU A 101 -8.74 11.40 0.96
CA GLU A 101 -7.43 10.78 1.19
C GLU A 101 -7.06 9.94 -0.03
N VAL A 102 -5.80 10.00 -0.45
CA VAL A 102 -5.28 9.21 -1.59
C VAL A 102 -4.07 8.41 -1.12
N TRP A 103 -3.95 7.15 -1.56
CA TRP A 103 -2.79 6.30 -1.26
C TRP A 103 -2.59 5.24 -2.33
N LEU A 104 -1.44 4.57 -2.34
CA LEU A 104 -1.21 3.37 -3.12
C LEU A 104 -1.61 2.12 -2.35
N ASP A 105 -2.35 1.23 -3.00
CA ASP A 105 -2.58 -0.10 -2.49
C ASP A 105 -1.27 -0.89 -2.44
N ARG A 106 -0.97 -1.46 -1.26
CA ARG A 106 0.32 -2.11 -0.99
C ARG A 106 0.53 -3.39 -1.78
N VAL A 107 -0.54 -4.02 -2.26
CA VAL A 107 -0.50 -5.30 -2.97
C VAL A 107 -0.46 -5.07 -4.47
N THR A 108 -1.34 -4.22 -4.97
CA THR A 108 -1.55 -3.99 -6.41
C THR A 108 -0.75 -2.81 -6.96
N GLY A 109 -0.26 -1.92 -6.11
CA GLY A 109 0.42 -0.68 -6.52
C GLY A 109 -0.50 0.33 -7.20
N ARG A 110 -1.82 0.10 -7.17
CA ARG A 110 -2.82 0.98 -7.77
C ARG A 110 -3.13 2.14 -6.84
N VAL A 111 -3.60 3.24 -7.43
CA VAL A 111 -4.06 4.40 -6.68
C VAL A 111 -5.45 4.11 -6.09
N CYS A 112 -5.58 4.31 -4.79
CA CYS A 112 -6.80 4.24 -4.01
C CYS A 112 -7.16 5.62 -3.48
N MET A 113 -8.46 5.88 -3.32
CA MET A 113 -8.97 7.14 -2.80
C MET A 113 -10.14 6.87 -1.85
N SER A 114 -10.18 7.59 -0.74
CA SER A 114 -11.35 7.73 0.12
C SER A 114 -11.88 9.15 -0.01
N ILE A 115 -13.20 9.29 -0.05
CA ILE A 115 -13.89 10.57 -0.08
C ILE A 115 -14.85 10.59 1.09
N SER A 116 -14.68 11.55 1.98
CA SER A 116 -15.60 11.77 3.07
C SER A 116 -16.94 12.25 2.52
N ALA A 117 -17.99 11.88 3.23
CA ALA A 117 -19.33 12.34 2.93
C ALA A 117 -19.47 13.86 2.87
N ARG A 118 -18.65 14.60 3.62
CA ARG A 118 -18.66 16.07 3.64
C ARG A 118 -18.19 16.66 2.30
N ALA A 119 -17.34 15.94 1.57
CA ALA A 119 -16.93 16.30 0.22
C ALA A 119 -17.95 15.87 -0.87
N MET A 120 -18.97 15.08 -0.52
CA MET A 120 -20.00 14.67 -1.45
C MET A 120 -21.19 15.65 -1.43
N ALA A 121 -21.56 16.19 -2.59
CA ALA A 121 -22.74 17.02 -2.76
C ALA A 121 -24.02 16.18 -2.73
N ILE A 122 -24.33 15.56 -1.58
CA ILE A 122 -25.57 14.81 -1.39
C ILE A 122 -26.67 15.81 -0.99
N THR A 123 -27.72 15.87 -1.80
CA THR A 123 -28.90 16.70 -1.49
C THR A 123 -29.48 16.34 -0.12
N GLY A 124 -29.61 17.33 0.75
CA GLY A 124 -30.18 17.16 2.09
C GLY A 124 -29.22 16.65 3.15
N ILE A 125 -27.92 16.51 2.87
CA ILE A 125 -26.89 16.04 3.82
C ILE A 125 -26.76 16.91 5.09
N GLU A 126 -27.07 18.19 4.96
CA GLU A 126 -27.11 19.16 6.08
C GLU A 126 -28.42 19.07 6.90
N ASP A 127 -29.46 18.41 6.36
CA ASP A 127 -30.74 18.28 7.04
C ASP A 127 -30.70 17.10 8.04
N ARG A 128 -30.39 17.45 9.29
CA ARG A 128 -30.33 16.54 10.44
C ARG A 128 -31.61 15.74 10.70
N ARG A 129 -32.73 16.09 10.05
CA ARG A 129 -33.99 15.32 10.15
C ARG A 129 -33.91 13.99 9.43
N TYR A 130 -33.06 13.87 8.41
CA TYR A 130 -32.92 12.67 7.58
C TYR A 130 -31.58 11.96 7.80
N TRP A 131 -30.60 12.65 8.37
CA TRP A 131 -29.20 12.27 8.31
C TRP A 131 -28.49 12.60 9.63
N ASN A 132 -27.91 11.61 10.30
CA ASN A 132 -27.08 11.79 11.50
C ASN A 132 -25.65 11.31 11.26
N TRP A 133 -24.68 12.11 11.73
CA TRP A 133 -23.27 11.75 11.68
C TRP A 133 -22.93 10.77 12.81
N LEU A 134 -22.44 9.58 12.46
CA LEU A 134 -22.02 8.58 13.44
C LEU A 134 -20.51 8.40 13.39
N PRO A 135 -19.81 8.46 14.55
CA PRO A 135 -18.41 8.08 14.61
C PRO A 135 -18.29 6.57 14.44
N THR A 136 -17.53 6.15 13.43
CA THR A 136 -17.19 4.75 13.18
C THR A 136 -15.70 4.55 13.43
N GLU A 137 -15.32 3.48 14.13
CA GLU A 137 -13.91 3.16 14.41
C GLU A 137 -13.04 3.01 13.15
N GLU A 138 -13.65 2.67 12.02
CA GLU A 138 -12.95 2.39 10.75
C GLU A 138 -12.66 3.63 9.90
N SER A 139 -13.24 4.79 10.25
CA SER A 139 -13.08 6.02 9.48
C SER A 139 -12.69 7.16 10.41
N ARG A 140 -11.62 7.88 10.06
CA ARG A 140 -11.17 9.07 10.79
C ARG A 140 -12.18 10.22 10.70
N ASP A 141 -13.08 10.13 9.72
CA ASP A 141 -14.27 10.97 9.57
C ASP A 141 -15.56 10.18 9.78
N LEU A 142 -16.59 10.85 10.32
CA LEU A 142 -17.92 10.31 10.61
C LEU A 142 -18.51 9.59 9.37
N ALA A 143 -18.85 8.30 9.47
CA ALA A 143 -19.46 7.53 8.40
C ALA A 143 -21.01 7.54 8.50
N TRP A 144 -21.69 7.34 7.38
CA TRP A 144 -23.15 7.24 7.33
C TRP A 144 -23.63 5.85 7.73
N VAL A 145 -24.51 5.78 8.72
CA VAL A 145 -25.52 4.72 8.76
C VAL A 145 -26.85 5.39 8.42
N GLY A 146 -27.25 5.28 7.15
CA GLY A 146 -28.63 5.55 6.78
C GLY A 146 -29.50 4.51 7.48
N VAL A 147 -30.28 4.93 8.47
CA VAL A 147 -31.37 4.12 9.00
C VAL A 147 -32.42 4.02 7.88
N LEU A 148 -32.21 3.09 6.95
CA LEU A 148 -33.25 2.58 6.08
C LEU A 148 -34.17 1.66 6.90
N THR A 149 -34.74 2.15 7.99
CA THR A 149 -36.00 1.56 8.45
C THR A 149 -37.09 2.18 7.62
N ASN A 150 -37.43 1.48 6.53
CA ASN A 150 -38.76 1.47 5.99
C ASN A 150 -39.78 1.51 7.12
N HIS A 151 -40.43 2.65 7.33
CA HIS A 151 -41.80 2.68 7.81
C HIS A 151 -42.65 3.46 6.82
N LEU A 152 -43.01 2.75 5.75
CA LEU A 152 -44.30 2.93 5.11
C LEU A 152 -45.39 2.74 6.18
N ALA A 153 -46.10 3.81 6.53
CA ALA A 153 -47.44 3.75 7.10
C ALA A 153 -48.17 5.08 6.86
N SER A 154 -48.83 5.14 5.69
CA SER A 154 -50.04 5.90 5.29
C SER A 154 -50.23 7.39 5.65
N PRO A 155 -50.62 8.23 4.67
CA PRO A 155 -51.24 9.53 4.94
C PRO A 155 -52.74 9.36 5.26
N THR A 156 -53.20 9.91 6.39
CA THR A 156 -54.63 10.19 6.62
C THR A 156 -55.00 11.54 5.99
N PRO A 157 -56.02 11.61 5.11
CA PRO A 157 -56.59 12.89 4.66
C PRO A 157 -57.62 13.45 5.67
N PRO A 158 -57.99 14.74 5.54
CA PRO A 158 -58.72 15.51 6.56
C PRO A 158 -60.18 15.11 6.77
#